data_AF-A0A926CKD5-F1
#
_entry.id   AF-A0A926CKD5-F1
#
_cell.length_a   1.000
_cell.length_b   1.000
_cell.length_c   1.000
_cell.angle_alpha   90.00
_cell.angle_beta   90.00
_cell.angle_gamma   90.00
#
_symmetry.space_group_name_H-M   'P 1'
#
loop_
_entity.id
_entity.type
_entity.pdbx_description
1 polymer ?
#
loop_
_entity_poly.entity_id
_entity_poly.type
_entity_poly.pdbx_seq_one_letter_code
_entity_poly.pdbx_strand_id
1 'polypeptide(L)'
;MVPPSGTGSGSVQYSILPTFNTQSRIGRFDVSAGGAAAGLTITQSGSTVDERRRFVRLLYFSFLGREPSTADLEFQATSSGSNAELAVNFFNTPEFALGGRLIAAIYVALLQRDAEYAGWQFQRGILADSLATQVPLVGNFLNSSEFRLKFGTQDNTEFVRFIFTSILNRSPTPSELAFRLNQLQTGTSRQQMAADFLVTPEFINSNNVRLTAFLLYPTLLLRDSSPAERLALQQNLTSGVALKTFIESLAVSAEAKLNIQ
;
A
#
# COMPACT_ATOMS: atom_id res chain seq x y z
N MET A 1 14.25 16.11 36.71
CA MET A 1 13.07 15.44 37.32
C MET A 1 11.87 15.74 36.44
N VAL A 2 11.27 14.71 35.84
CA VAL A 2 9.96 14.84 35.16
C VAL A 2 8.89 14.71 36.24
N PRO A 3 7.84 15.55 36.29
CA PRO A 3 6.85 15.49 37.36
C PRO A 3 6.04 14.17 37.29
N PRO A 4 5.60 13.60 38.44
CA PRO A 4 4.96 12.28 38.49
C PRO A 4 3.53 12.24 37.96
N SER A 5 2.92 13.38 37.63
CA SER A 5 1.54 13.51 37.18
C SER A 5 1.27 14.89 36.58
N GLY A 6 0.27 15.01 35.70
CA GLY A 6 -0.22 16.27 35.15
C GLY A 6 -1.63 16.13 34.55
N THR A 7 -2.29 17.25 34.28
CA THR A 7 -3.61 17.32 33.64
C THR A 7 -3.50 18.02 32.29
N GLY A 8 -4.18 17.50 31.27
CA GLY A 8 -4.24 18.11 29.94
C GLY A 8 -5.44 17.60 29.15
N SER A 9 -5.80 18.33 28.09
CA SER A 9 -6.80 17.90 27.10
C SER A 9 -6.11 17.40 25.85
N GLY A 10 -6.61 16.32 25.26
CA GLY A 10 -6.15 15.80 23.98
C GLY A 10 -7.32 15.18 23.21
N SER A 11 -7.18 15.09 21.90
CA SER A 11 -8.14 14.41 21.02
C SER A 11 -7.53 13.10 20.53
N VAL A 12 -8.32 12.03 20.54
CA VAL A 12 -7.97 10.76 19.88
C VAL A 12 -8.81 10.67 18.62
N GLN A 13 -8.15 10.60 17.47
CA GLN A 13 -8.78 10.31 16.19
C GLN A 13 -8.55 8.85 15.83
N TYR A 14 -9.59 8.18 15.35
CA TYR A 14 -9.52 6.82 14.83
C TYR A 14 -10.35 6.75 13.55
N SER A 15 -9.92 5.91 12.61
CA SER A 15 -10.63 5.64 11.37
C SER A 15 -11.22 4.25 11.42
N ILE A 16 -12.53 4.13 11.18
CA ILE A 16 -13.19 2.83 11.06
C ILE A 16 -13.11 2.42 9.59
N LEU A 17 -12.41 1.32 9.32
CA LEU A 17 -12.38 0.75 7.96
C LEU A 17 -13.77 0.20 7.60
N PRO A 18 -14.17 0.23 6.33
CA PRO A 18 -15.46 -0.32 5.92
C PRO A 18 -15.58 -1.81 6.24
N THR A 19 -16.78 -2.26 6.59
CA THR A 19 -17.10 -3.69 6.63
C THR A 19 -17.70 -4.14 5.31
N PHE A 20 -17.23 -5.29 4.85
CA PHE A 20 -17.74 -5.97 3.65
C PHE A 20 -18.44 -7.29 4.00
N ASN A 21 -18.44 -7.70 5.27
CA ASN A 21 -19.16 -8.90 5.71
C ASN A 21 -20.53 -8.54 6.31
N THR A 22 -21.37 -9.55 6.52
CA THR A 22 -22.74 -9.37 7.04
C THR A 22 -22.78 -9.25 8.56
N GLN A 23 -21.65 -9.46 9.23
CA GLN A 23 -21.55 -9.41 10.69
C GLN A 23 -21.30 -7.99 11.19
N SER A 24 -21.94 -7.65 12.31
CA SER A 24 -21.65 -6.38 12.99
C SER A 24 -20.36 -6.48 13.78
N ARG A 25 -19.59 -5.39 13.80
CA ARG A 25 -18.32 -5.29 14.54
C ARG A 25 -18.46 -4.26 15.65
N ILE A 26 -17.94 -4.59 16.82
CA ILE A 26 -17.99 -3.71 18.00
C ILE A 26 -16.55 -3.42 18.42
N GLY A 27 -16.16 -2.16 18.36
CA GLY A 27 -14.92 -1.64 18.93
C GLY A 27 -15.21 -0.97 20.27
N ARG A 28 -14.29 -1.12 21.23
CA ARG A 28 -14.39 -0.45 22.52
C ARG A 28 -13.09 0.28 22.82
N PHE A 29 -13.20 1.57 23.13
CA PHE A 29 -12.10 2.40 23.61
C PHE A 29 -12.35 2.70 25.08
N ASP A 30 -11.51 2.16 25.96
CA ASP A 30 -11.58 2.44 27.40
C ASP A 30 -10.44 3.38 27.79
N VAL A 31 -10.80 4.52 28.39
CA VAL A 31 -9.83 5.43 29.03
C VAL A 31 -9.99 5.26 30.54
N SER A 32 -8.91 4.93 31.24
CA SER A 32 -8.91 4.83 32.70
C SER A 32 -7.97 5.85 33.32
N ALA A 33 -8.47 6.58 34.32
CA ALA A 33 -7.68 7.48 35.16
C ALA A 33 -8.12 7.33 36.62
N GLY A 34 -7.19 7.01 37.52
CA GLY A 34 -7.44 6.95 38.96
C GLY A 34 -8.56 5.99 39.41
N GLY A 35 -8.83 4.92 38.65
CA GLY A 35 -9.88 3.93 38.96
C GLY A 35 -11.25 4.23 38.36
N ALA A 36 -11.45 5.38 37.71
CA ALA A 36 -12.62 5.65 36.89
C ALA A 36 -12.33 5.27 35.42
N ALA A 37 -13.17 4.43 34.82
CA ALA A 37 -13.09 4.06 33.41
C ALA A 37 -14.27 4.69 32.65
N ALA A 38 -13.96 5.44 31.58
CA ALA A 38 -14.94 5.90 30.60
C ALA A 38 -14.71 5.13 29.30
N GLY A 39 -15.76 4.45 28.82
CA GLY A 39 -15.71 3.65 27.61
C GLY A 39 -16.52 4.27 26.47
N LEU A 40 -15.94 4.36 25.28
CA LEU A 40 -16.65 4.63 24.03
C LEU A 40 -16.84 3.30 23.29
N THR A 41 -18.08 2.92 23.01
CA THR A 41 -18.42 1.77 22.17
C THR A 41 -18.80 2.25 20.78
N ILE A 42 -18.20 1.62 19.78
CA ILE A 42 -18.45 1.90 18.36
C ILE A 42 -18.99 0.64 17.72
N THR A 43 -20.21 0.72 17.23
CA THR A 43 -20.86 -0.39 16.53
C THR A 43 -20.91 -0.07 15.05
N GLN A 44 -20.25 -0.91 14.25
CA GLN A 44 -20.36 -0.89 12.80
C GLN A 44 -21.29 -2.02 12.37
N SER A 45 -22.45 -1.68 11.81
CA SER A 45 -23.40 -2.65 11.27
C SER A 45 -22.79 -3.43 10.11
N GLY A 46 -23.13 -4.71 10.02
CA GLY A 46 -22.81 -5.54 8.87
C GLY A 46 -23.42 -5.01 7.56
N SER A 47 -22.82 -5.37 6.44
CA SER A 47 -23.30 -4.99 5.12
C SER A 47 -24.57 -5.75 4.73
N THR A 48 -25.53 -5.04 4.13
CA THR A 48 -26.84 -5.57 3.72
C THR A 48 -26.95 -5.84 2.21
N VAL A 49 -25.95 -5.41 1.42
CA VAL A 49 -25.90 -5.69 -0.03
C VAL A 49 -25.49 -7.13 -0.29
N ASP A 50 -25.75 -7.66 -1.49
CA ASP A 50 -25.38 -9.03 -1.87
C ASP A 50 -23.85 -9.22 -1.97
N GLU A 51 -23.42 -10.49 -2.05
CA GLU A 51 -22.01 -10.88 -2.05
C GLU A 51 -21.19 -10.26 -3.18
N ARG A 52 -21.76 -10.12 -4.38
CA ARG A 52 -21.05 -9.51 -5.52
C ARG A 52 -20.77 -8.04 -5.25
N ARG A 53 -21.76 -7.29 -4.74
CA ARG A 53 -21.56 -5.87 -4.36
C ARG A 53 -20.58 -5.72 -3.19
N ARG A 54 -20.60 -6.62 -2.20
CA ARG A 54 -19.62 -6.62 -1.10
C ARG A 54 -18.20 -6.87 -1.62
N PHE A 55 -18.03 -7.79 -2.56
CA PHE A 55 -16.74 -8.06 -3.20
C PHE A 55 -16.26 -6.86 -4.04
N VAL A 56 -17.12 -6.20 -4.82
CA VAL A 56 -16.77 -4.97 -5.55
C VAL A 56 -16.28 -3.90 -4.57
N ARG A 57 -17.02 -3.66 -3.48
CA ARG A 57 -16.60 -2.69 -2.44
C ARG A 57 -15.26 -3.05 -1.81
N LEU A 58 -15.01 -4.33 -1.55
CA LEU A 58 -13.71 -4.81 -1.10
C LEU A 58 -12.62 -4.43 -2.09
N LEU A 59 -12.80 -4.66 -3.41
CA LEU A 59 -11.79 -4.32 -4.43
C LEU A 59 -11.52 -2.82 -4.52
N TYR A 60 -12.54 -1.97 -4.51
CA TYR A 60 -12.35 -0.52 -4.46
C TYR A 60 -11.58 -0.11 -3.21
N PHE A 61 -11.96 -0.63 -2.04
CA PHE A 61 -11.27 -0.32 -0.82
C PHE A 61 -9.85 -0.88 -0.80
N SER A 62 -9.59 -2.09 -1.28
CA SER A 62 -8.33 -2.83 -1.10
C SER A 62 -7.32 -2.61 -2.24
N PHE A 63 -7.75 -2.19 -3.42
CA PHE A 63 -6.86 -1.73 -4.48
C PHE A 63 -6.74 -0.20 -4.47
N LEU A 64 -7.86 0.52 -4.44
CA LEU A 64 -7.90 1.95 -4.75
C LEU A 64 -7.94 2.84 -3.51
N GLY A 65 -8.22 2.27 -2.33
CA GLY A 65 -8.23 2.99 -1.06
C GLY A 65 -9.47 3.86 -0.84
N ARG A 66 -10.52 3.68 -1.64
CA ARG A 66 -11.76 4.47 -1.61
C ARG A 66 -12.99 3.57 -1.72
N GLU A 67 -14.17 4.09 -1.41
CA GLU A 67 -15.45 3.43 -1.75
C GLU A 67 -15.84 3.75 -3.20
N PRO A 68 -16.54 2.83 -3.89
CA PRO A 68 -17.11 3.11 -5.21
C PRO A 68 -18.25 4.13 -5.12
N SER A 69 -18.45 4.90 -6.19
CA SER A 69 -19.73 5.59 -6.38
C SER A 69 -20.86 4.58 -6.59
N THR A 70 -22.12 4.99 -6.40
CA THR A 70 -23.27 4.11 -6.70
C THR A 70 -23.24 3.61 -8.14
N ALA A 71 -22.88 4.48 -9.10
CA ALA A 71 -22.80 4.09 -10.51
C ALA A 71 -21.69 3.07 -10.77
N ASP A 72 -20.51 3.28 -10.18
CA ASP A 72 -19.37 2.36 -10.29
C ASP A 72 -19.68 0.99 -9.67
N LEU A 73 -20.32 0.98 -8.50
CA LEU A 73 -20.70 -0.24 -7.80
C LEU A 73 -21.65 -1.07 -8.66
N GLU A 74 -22.69 -0.46 -9.21
CA GLU A 74 -23.66 -1.14 -10.06
C GLU A 74 -23.06 -1.62 -11.38
N PHE A 75 -22.22 -0.80 -12.01
CA PHE A 75 -21.52 -1.18 -13.23
C PHE A 75 -20.63 -2.42 -13.03
N GLN A 76 -19.80 -2.43 -11.98
CA GLN A 76 -18.90 -3.56 -11.69
C GLN A 76 -19.65 -4.78 -11.13
N ALA A 77 -20.74 -4.57 -10.39
CA ALA A 77 -21.55 -5.67 -9.86
C ALA A 77 -22.28 -6.44 -10.96
N THR A 78 -22.71 -5.74 -12.03
CA THR A 78 -23.40 -6.34 -13.18
C THR A 78 -22.48 -6.77 -14.31
N SER A 79 -21.17 -6.47 -14.22
CA SER A 79 -20.21 -6.88 -15.23
C SER A 79 -20.15 -8.40 -15.35
N SER A 80 -20.08 -8.92 -16.59
CA SER A 80 -19.80 -10.33 -16.82
C SER A 80 -18.40 -10.70 -16.31
N GLY A 81 -18.17 -11.99 -16.10
CA GLY A 81 -16.87 -12.51 -15.64
C GLY A 81 -16.82 -12.85 -14.15
N SER A 82 -15.83 -13.68 -13.82
CA SER A 82 -15.63 -14.17 -12.46
C SER A 82 -15.14 -13.07 -11.51
N ASN A 83 -15.29 -13.27 -10.19
CA ASN A 83 -14.69 -12.39 -9.18
C ASN A 83 -13.16 -12.29 -9.36
N ALA A 84 -12.51 -13.37 -9.79
CA ALA A 84 -11.08 -13.35 -10.03
C ALA A 84 -10.70 -12.50 -11.25
N GLU A 85 -11.49 -12.54 -12.31
CA GLU A 85 -11.31 -11.69 -13.49
C GLU A 85 -11.52 -10.21 -13.14
N LEU A 86 -12.53 -9.91 -12.32
CA LEU A 86 -12.72 -8.56 -11.80
C LEU A 86 -11.50 -8.09 -10.97
N ALA A 87 -10.97 -8.94 -10.08
CA ALA A 87 -9.77 -8.61 -9.31
C ALA A 87 -8.51 -8.43 -10.19
N VAL A 88 -8.34 -9.24 -11.25
CA VAL A 88 -7.28 -9.04 -12.27
C VAL A 88 -7.43 -7.68 -12.93
N ASN A 89 -8.65 -7.26 -13.28
CA ASN A 89 -8.89 -5.95 -13.90
C ASN A 89 -8.49 -4.82 -12.96
N PHE A 90 -8.86 -4.89 -11.68
CA PHE A 90 -8.44 -3.91 -10.66
C PHE A 90 -6.91 -3.86 -10.50
N PHE A 91 -6.25 -5.03 -10.48
CA PHE A 91 -4.79 -5.13 -10.38
C PHE A 91 -4.07 -4.45 -11.56
N ASN A 92 -4.69 -4.41 -12.74
CA ASN A 92 -4.12 -3.81 -13.94
C ASN A 92 -4.56 -2.36 -14.19
N THR A 93 -5.36 -1.76 -13.29
CA THR A 93 -5.78 -0.37 -13.47
C THR A 93 -4.61 0.63 -13.34
N PRO A 94 -4.61 1.72 -14.11
CA PRO A 94 -3.67 2.83 -13.91
C PRO A 94 -3.75 3.43 -12.50
N GLU A 95 -4.95 3.46 -11.91
CA GLU A 95 -5.16 3.97 -10.54
C GLU A 95 -4.43 3.11 -9.51
N PHE A 96 -4.51 1.78 -9.60
CA PHE A 96 -3.74 0.90 -8.72
C PHE A 96 -2.23 0.99 -8.97
N ALA A 97 -1.81 1.13 -10.23
CA ALA A 97 -0.41 1.29 -10.60
C ALA A 97 0.21 2.55 -9.97
N LEU A 98 -0.49 3.69 -10.02
CA LEU A 98 -0.04 4.97 -9.48
C LEU A 98 -0.32 5.16 -7.98
N GLY A 99 -1.08 4.24 -7.36
CA GLY A 99 -1.38 4.21 -5.94
C GLY A 99 -0.71 3.03 -5.24
N GLY A 100 -1.46 1.95 -5.02
CA GLY A 100 -1.01 0.79 -4.25
C GLY A 100 0.32 0.19 -4.72
N ARG A 101 0.52 0.02 -6.04
CA ARG A 101 1.77 -0.54 -6.58
C ARG A 101 2.95 0.41 -6.42
N LEU A 102 2.74 1.71 -6.65
CA LEU A 102 3.75 2.74 -6.39
C LEU A 102 4.17 2.77 -4.92
N ILE A 103 3.22 2.65 -3.98
CA ILE A 103 3.57 2.64 -2.55
C ILE A 103 4.45 1.45 -2.21
N ALA A 104 4.09 0.24 -2.65
CA ALA A 104 4.94 -0.94 -2.45
C ALA A 104 6.32 -0.75 -3.07
N ALA A 105 6.39 -0.13 -4.25
CA ALA A 105 7.64 0.24 -4.90
C ALA A 105 8.48 1.22 -4.06
N ILE A 106 7.89 2.24 -3.45
CA ILE A 106 8.59 3.20 -2.58
C ILE A 106 9.30 2.48 -1.42
N TYR A 107 8.62 1.55 -0.73
CA TYR A 107 9.24 0.77 0.35
C TYR A 107 10.44 -0.05 -0.15
N VAL A 108 10.27 -0.76 -1.26
CA VAL A 108 11.32 -1.60 -1.84
C VAL A 108 12.52 -0.75 -2.26
N ALA A 109 12.29 0.32 -3.01
CA ALA A 109 13.36 1.10 -3.61
C ALA A 109 14.02 2.06 -2.62
N LEU A 110 13.27 2.73 -1.75
CA LEU A 110 13.82 3.77 -0.87
C LEU A 110 14.16 3.28 0.53
N LEU A 111 13.48 2.25 1.03
CA LEU A 111 13.73 1.69 2.36
C LEU A 111 14.40 0.32 2.31
N GLN A 112 14.60 -0.27 1.12
CA GLN A 112 15.25 -1.56 0.92
C GLN A 112 14.62 -2.67 1.77
N ARG A 113 13.28 -2.69 1.82
CA ARG A 113 12.46 -3.72 2.49
C ARG A 113 11.07 -3.80 1.84
N ASP A 114 10.35 -4.89 2.09
CA ASP A 114 8.93 -4.95 1.74
C ASP A 114 8.13 -4.07 2.70
N ALA A 115 7.00 -3.55 2.21
CA ALA A 115 6.02 -2.89 3.06
C ALA A 115 5.33 -3.92 3.96
N GLU A 116 4.86 -3.49 5.12
CA GLU A 116 3.86 -4.20 5.90
C GLU A 116 2.45 -3.73 5.49
N TYR A 117 1.44 -4.57 5.69
CA TYR A 117 0.06 -4.30 5.32
C TYR A 117 -0.44 -2.98 5.89
N ALA A 118 -0.24 -2.75 7.19
CA ALA A 118 -0.68 -1.54 7.87
C ALA A 118 0.03 -0.29 7.33
N GLY A 119 1.35 -0.36 7.10
CA GLY A 119 2.13 0.75 6.55
C GLY A 119 1.77 1.05 5.10
N TRP A 120 1.53 0.01 4.29
CA TRP A 120 1.07 0.15 2.92
C TRP A 120 -0.35 0.74 2.84
N GLN A 121 -1.26 0.24 3.67
CA GLN A 121 -2.64 0.72 3.75
C GLN A 121 -2.69 2.20 4.15
N PHE A 122 -1.91 2.62 5.16
CA PHE A 122 -1.85 4.00 5.62
C PHE A 122 -1.44 4.97 4.51
N GLN A 123 -0.34 4.68 3.82
CA GLN A 123 0.18 5.55 2.74
C GLN A 123 -0.77 5.61 1.55
N ARG A 124 -1.52 4.54 1.32
CA ARG A 124 -2.54 4.49 0.27
C ARG A 124 -3.76 5.33 0.63
N GLY A 125 -4.17 5.34 1.90
CA GLY A 125 -5.18 6.27 2.40
C GLY A 125 -4.77 7.73 2.13
N ILE A 126 -3.50 8.08 2.37
CA ILE A 126 -2.98 9.43 2.07
C ILE A 126 -3.18 9.81 0.60
N LEU A 127 -2.91 8.91 -0.34
CA LEU A 127 -3.12 9.17 -1.77
C LEU A 127 -4.61 9.21 -2.14
N ALA A 128 -5.41 8.27 -1.61
CA ALA A 128 -6.84 8.17 -1.91
C ALA A 128 -7.63 9.39 -1.38
N ASP A 129 -7.28 9.87 -0.19
CA ASP A 129 -7.86 11.04 0.44
C ASP A 129 -7.25 12.36 -0.08
N SER A 130 -6.36 12.28 -1.08
CA SER A 130 -5.66 13.43 -1.67
C SER A 130 -4.88 14.28 -0.66
N LEU A 131 -4.45 13.69 0.46
CA LEU A 131 -3.64 14.34 1.49
C LEU A 131 -2.19 14.56 1.04
N ALA A 132 -1.74 13.81 0.02
CA ALA A 132 -0.51 14.06 -0.71
C ALA A 132 -0.63 13.56 -2.15
N THR A 133 0.19 14.10 -3.05
CA THR A 133 0.43 13.50 -4.38
C THR A 133 1.67 12.59 -4.33
N GLN A 134 1.96 11.88 -5.41
CA GLN A 134 3.03 10.87 -5.47
C GLN A 134 4.41 11.44 -5.11
N VAL A 135 4.76 12.61 -5.61
CA VAL A 135 6.09 13.21 -5.43
C VAL A 135 6.31 13.69 -3.99
N PRO A 136 5.39 14.45 -3.36
CA PRO A 136 5.45 14.72 -1.92
C PRO A 136 5.49 13.45 -1.07
N LEU A 137 4.73 12.41 -1.43
CA LEU A 137 4.76 11.14 -0.71
C LEU A 137 6.16 10.52 -0.73
N VAL A 138 6.80 10.43 -1.90
CA VAL A 138 8.22 10.00 -2.03
C VAL A 138 9.13 10.86 -1.15
N GLY A 139 8.87 12.17 -1.08
CA GLY A 139 9.56 13.08 -0.18
C GLY A 139 9.42 12.75 1.30
N ASN A 140 8.24 12.33 1.75
CA ASN A 140 8.04 11.92 3.14
C ASN A 140 8.90 10.69 3.49
N PHE A 141 9.08 9.76 2.54
CA PHE A 141 9.95 8.61 2.73
C PHE A 141 11.43 8.97 2.76
N LEU A 142 11.92 9.79 1.81
CA LEU A 142 13.30 10.28 1.80
C LEU A 142 13.66 11.10 3.05
N ASN A 143 12.67 11.80 3.61
CA ASN A 143 12.80 12.59 4.83
C ASN A 143 12.34 11.83 6.10
N SER A 144 12.11 10.53 6.01
CA SER A 144 11.72 9.73 7.17
C SER A 144 12.90 9.50 8.11
N SER A 145 12.62 9.29 9.40
CA SER A 145 13.65 8.85 10.34
C SER A 145 14.22 7.50 9.94
N GLU A 146 13.41 6.60 9.37
CA GLU A 146 13.87 5.31 8.88
C GLU A 146 14.93 5.46 7.79
N PHE A 147 14.68 6.29 6.77
CA PHE A 147 15.64 6.55 5.70
C PHE A 147 16.94 7.15 6.25
N ARG A 148 16.85 8.18 7.11
CA ARG A 148 18.03 8.81 7.71
C ARG A 148 18.84 7.86 8.60
N LEU A 149 18.18 7.00 9.37
CA LEU A 149 18.87 6.02 10.21
C LEU A 149 19.60 4.97 9.38
N LYS A 150 19.05 4.60 8.21
CA LYS A 150 19.62 3.56 7.35
C LYS A 150 20.72 4.08 6.42
N PHE A 151 20.57 5.29 5.89
CA PHE A 151 21.44 5.82 4.83
C PHE A 151 22.18 7.11 5.20
N GLY A 152 21.90 7.69 6.37
CA GLY A 152 22.51 8.93 6.83
C GLY A 152 22.08 10.15 6.01
N THR A 153 22.86 11.22 6.10
CA THR A 153 22.74 12.38 5.23
C THR A 153 23.60 12.15 3.99
N GLN A 154 23.00 12.30 2.80
CA GLN A 154 23.66 12.09 1.52
C GLN A 154 23.85 13.40 0.78
N ASP A 155 25.01 13.60 0.16
CA ASP A 155 25.19 14.62 -0.88
C ASP A 155 24.48 14.21 -2.20
N ASN A 156 24.54 15.06 -3.23
CA ASN A 156 23.86 14.76 -4.50
C ASN A 156 24.48 13.57 -5.25
N THR A 157 25.79 13.36 -5.14
CA THR A 157 26.50 12.25 -5.78
C THR A 157 26.14 10.94 -5.12
N GLU A 158 26.14 10.92 -3.79
CA GLU A 158 25.72 9.78 -2.97
C GLU A 158 24.25 9.44 -3.21
N PHE A 159 23.38 10.46 -3.26
CA PHE A 159 21.96 10.26 -3.55
C PHE A 159 21.73 9.64 -4.93
N VAL A 160 22.38 10.13 -5.99
CA VAL A 160 22.24 9.54 -7.33
C VAL A 160 22.73 8.09 -7.34
N ARG A 161 23.90 7.80 -6.74
CA ARG A 161 24.40 6.43 -6.63
C ARG A 161 23.46 5.52 -5.84
N PHE A 162 22.88 6.03 -4.75
CA PHE A 162 21.86 5.34 -3.98
C PHE A 162 20.64 4.98 -4.84
N ILE A 163 20.11 5.90 -5.63
CA ILE A 163 18.97 5.65 -6.50
C ILE A 163 19.28 4.54 -7.52
N PHE A 164 20.44 4.58 -8.17
CA PHE A 164 20.82 3.54 -9.13
C PHE A 164 20.98 2.16 -8.48
N THR A 165 21.65 2.10 -7.32
CA THR A 165 21.88 0.83 -6.62
C THR A 165 20.62 0.26 -5.99
N SER A 166 19.77 1.13 -5.42
CA SER A 166 18.59 0.74 -4.65
C SER A 166 17.37 0.47 -5.53
N ILE A 167 17.24 1.20 -6.65
CA ILE A 167 16.12 1.09 -7.57
C ILE A 167 16.49 0.19 -8.76
N LEU A 168 17.63 0.40 -9.39
CA LEU A 168 18.01 -0.31 -10.62
C LEU A 168 18.95 -1.51 -10.37
N ASN A 169 19.38 -1.73 -9.13
CA ASN A 169 20.30 -2.81 -8.75
C ASN A 169 21.62 -2.80 -9.56
N ARG A 170 22.11 -1.61 -9.92
CA ARG A 170 23.38 -1.43 -10.64
C ARG A 170 24.02 -0.08 -10.30
N SER A 171 25.29 0.09 -10.65
CA SER A 171 25.96 1.39 -10.60
C SER A 171 25.60 2.23 -11.84
N PRO A 172 25.52 3.58 -11.71
CA PRO A 172 25.41 4.44 -12.88
C PRO A 172 26.74 4.45 -13.65
N THR A 173 26.64 4.55 -14.97
CA THR A 173 27.78 4.93 -15.81
C THR A 173 28.20 6.38 -15.52
N PRO A 174 29.44 6.80 -15.86
CA PRO A 174 29.88 8.18 -15.65
C PRO A 174 28.98 9.23 -16.32
N SER A 175 28.46 8.94 -17.51
CA SER A 175 27.54 9.83 -18.23
C SER A 175 26.16 9.90 -17.59
N GLU A 176 25.60 8.78 -17.14
CA GLU A 176 24.32 8.76 -16.39
C GLU A 176 24.43 9.54 -15.08
N LEU A 177 25.52 9.37 -14.33
CA LEU A 177 25.77 10.11 -13.10
C LEU A 177 25.85 11.61 -13.37
N ALA A 178 26.64 12.04 -14.36
CA ALA A 178 26.77 13.43 -14.74
C ALA A 178 25.43 14.04 -15.18
N PHE A 179 24.64 13.30 -15.97
CA PHE A 179 23.31 13.73 -16.41
C PHE A 179 22.36 13.96 -15.23
N ARG A 180 22.26 13.00 -14.30
CA ARG A 180 21.38 13.15 -13.12
C ARG A 180 21.86 14.27 -12.18
N LEU A 181 23.17 14.42 -11.99
CA LEU A 181 23.70 15.53 -11.20
C LEU A 181 23.33 16.89 -11.82
N ASN A 182 23.40 17.01 -13.14
CA ASN A 182 22.96 18.22 -13.84
C ASN A 182 21.46 18.49 -13.65
N GLN A 183 20.60 17.46 -13.65
CA GLN A 183 19.17 17.63 -13.35
C GLN A 183 18.94 18.18 -11.94
N LEU A 184 19.64 17.66 -10.93
CA LEU A 184 19.56 18.19 -9.56
C LEU A 184 20.04 19.64 -9.49
N GLN A 185 21.11 19.97 -10.22
CA GLN A 185 21.66 21.33 -10.27
C GLN A 185 20.73 22.33 -10.98
N THR A 186 19.97 21.88 -11.97
CA THR A 186 19.06 22.70 -12.78
C THR A 186 17.63 22.76 -12.24
N GLY A 187 17.38 22.17 -11.06
CA GLY A 187 16.15 22.38 -10.29
C GLY A 187 15.24 21.16 -10.12
N THR A 188 15.59 19.99 -10.66
CA THR A 188 14.87 18.75 -10.34
C THR A 188 15.08 18.43 -8.86
N SER A 189 14.00 18.24 -8.12
CA SER A 189 14.09 17.85 -6.70
C SER A 189 14.51 16.38 -6.56
N ARG A 190 15.14 16.02 -5.43
CA ARG A 190 15.48 14.62 -5.13
C ARG A 190 14.24 13.72 -5.12
N GLN A 191 13.13 14.24 -4.62
CA GLN A 191 11.84 13.55 -4.57
C GLN A 191 11.30 13.27 -5.97
N GLN A 192 11.37 14.26 -6.86
CA GLN A 192 10.95 14.09 -8.26
C GLN A 192 11.83 13.05 -8.95
N MET A 193 13.14 13.15 -8.81
CA MET A 193 14.06 12.17 -9.40
C MET A 193 13.77 10.75 -8.89
N ALA A 194 13.59 10.56 -7.58
CA ALA A 194 13.24 9.26 -7.04
C ALA A 194 11.90 8.74 -7.60
N ALA A 195 10.88 9.60 -7.69
CA ALA A 195 9.58 9.25 -8.27
C ALA A 195 9.70 8.81 -9.74
N ASP A 196 10.50 9.51 -10.54
CA ASP A 196 10.71 9.19 -11.96
C ASP A 196 11.37 7.82 -12.15
N PHE A 197 12.31 7.45 -11.27
CA PHE A 197 12.98 6.15 -11.32
C PHE A 197 12.03 4.99 -10.98
N LEU A 198 11.08 5.19 -10.05
CA LEU A 198 10.10 4.17 -9.62
C LEU A 198 9.13 3.75 -10.74
N VAL A 199 8.97 4.57 -11.78
CA VAL A 199 8.08 4.28 -12.91
C VAL A 199 8.83 3.85 -14.17
N THR A 200 10.15 3.69 -14.10
CA THR A 200 10.93 3.21 -15.24
C THR A 200 10.60 1.74 -15.56
N PRO A 201 10.62 1.33 -16.85
CA PRO A 201 10.48 -0.07 -17.22
C PRO A 201 11.53 -0.96 -16.54
N GLU A 202 12.76 -0.46 -16.35
CA GLU A 202 13.83 -1.20 -15.68
C GLU A 202 13.45 -1.55 -14.23
N PHE A 203 12.96 -0.59 -13.45
CA PHE A 203 12.48 -0.85 -12.09
C PHE A 203 11.24 -1.75 -12.09
N ILE A 204 10.25 -1.43 -12.92
CA ILE A 204 8.98 -2.15 -12.98
C ILE A 204 9.22 -3.63 -13.30
N ASN A 205 10.06 -3.93 -14.28
CA ASN A 205 10.33 -5.30 -14.72
C ASN A 205 11.15 -6.09 -13.69
N SER A 206 12.20 -5.47 -13.12
CA SER A 206 13.06 -6.13 -12.12
C SER A 206 12.33 -6.43 -10.81
N ASN A 207 11.34 -5.61 -10.44
CA ASN A 207 10.59 -5.77 -9.19
C ASN A 207 9.19 -6.35 -9.38
N ASN A 208 8.75 -6.64 -10.60
CA ASN A 208 7.37 -7.04 -10.87
C ASN A 208 6.93 -8.25 -10.03
N VAL A 209 7.76 -9.30 -10.00
CA VAL A 209 7.45 -10.53 -9.27
C VAL A 209 7.40 -10.27 -7.76
N ARG A 210 8.38 -9.54 -7.22
CA ARG A 210 8.45 -9.21 -5.79
C ARG A 210 7.24 -8.38 -5.34
N LEU A 211 6.93 -7.32 -6.08
CA LEU A 211 5.80 -6.43 -5.77
C LEU A 211 4.47 -7.15 -5.91
N THR A 212 4.28 -7.94 -6.97
CA THR A 212 3.06 -8.73 -7.17
C THR A 212 2.87 -9.74 -6.05
N ALA A 213 3.93 -10.44 -5.65
CA ALA A 213 3.87 -11.42 -4.57
C ALA A 213 3.49 -10.81 -3.22
N PHE A 214 3.96 -9.59 -2.94
CA PHE A 214 3.49 -8.83 -1.80
C PHE A 214 2.02 -8.44 -1.98
N LEU A 215 1.67 -7.74 -3.06
CA LEU A 215 0.38 -7.05 -3.24
C LEU A 215 -0.83 -7.97 -3.24
N LEU A 216 -0.72 -9.25 -3.64
CA LEU A 216 -1.88 -10.15 -3.66
C LEU A 216 -2.50 -10.39 -2.27
N TYR A 217 -1.70 -10.39 -1.19
CA TYR A 217 -2.21 -10.63 0.16
C TYR A 217 -2.93 -9.40 0.75
N PRO A 218 -2.34 -8.19 0.75
CA PRO A 218 -3.02 -6.96 1.15
C PRO A 218 -4.31 -6.69 0.38
N THR A 219 -4.33 -7.01 -0.91
CA THR A 219 -5.46 -6.65 -1.79
C THR A 219 -6.60 -7.66 -1.74
N LEU A 220 -6.32 -8.96 -1.56
CA LEU A 220 -7.36 -10.00 -1.56
C LEU A 220 -7.71 -10.51 -0.16
N LEU A 221 -6.74 -10.52 0.76
CA LEU A 221 -6.89 -11.10 2.10
C LEU A 221 -6.84 -10.07 3.23
N LEU A 222 -6.49 -8.81 2.94
CA LEU A 222 -6.40 -7.72 3.92
C LEU A 222 -5.38 -7.99 5.05
N ARG A 223 -4.27 -8.64 4.72
CA ARG A 223 -3.19 -8.94 5.67
C ARG A 223 -1.82 -9.06 5.02
N ASP A 224 -0.81 -9.18 5.86
CA ASP A 224 0.53 -9.58 5.43
C ASP A 224 0.60 -11.04 5.01
N SER A 225 1.46 -11.32 4.02
CA SER A 225 1.94 -12.67 3.75
C SER A 225 3.04 -13.07 4.72
N SER A 226 3.01 -14.32 5.16
CA SER A 226 4.18 -14.95 5.76
C SER A 226 5.35 -15.03 4.75
N PRO A 227 6.61 -15.13 5.23
CA PRO A 227 7.75 -15.30 4.33
C PRO A 227 7.63 -16.52 3.40
N ALA A 228 7.06 -17.62 3.87
CA ALA A 228 6.86 -18.84 3.09
C ALA A 228 5.81 -18.65 1.98
N GLU A 229 4.66 -18.05 2.32
CA GLU A 229 3.62 -17.68 1.37
C GLU A 229 4.15 -16.79 0.25
N ARG A 230 4.94 -15.78 0.61
CA ARG A 230 5.54 -14.83 -0.33
C ARG A 230 6.57 -15.50 -1.23
N LEU A 231 7.45 -16.34 -0.67
CA LEU A 231 8.47 -17.06 -1.42
C LEU A 231 7.83 -18.04 -2.42
N ALA A 232 6.83 -18.81 -1.99
CA ALA A 232 6.12 -19.74 -2.87
C ALA A 232 5.44 -19.00 -4.03
N LEU A 233 4.82 -17.84 -3.76
CA LEU A 233 4.18 -17.04 -4.81
C LEU A 233 5.22 -16.47 -5.79
N GLN A 234 6.35 -15.97 -5.30
CA GLN A 234 7.45 -15.50 -6.15
C GLN A 234 7.98 -16.60 -7.07
N GLN A 235 8.25 -17.79 -6.52
CA GLN A 235 8.75 -18.94 -7.29
C GLN A 235 7.80 -19.31 -8.42
N ASN A 236 6.49 -19.42 -8.13
CA ASN A 236 5.54 -19.80 -9.16
C ASN A 236 5.36 -18.71 -10.23
N LEU A 237 5.36 -17.42 -9.85
CA LEU A 237 5.32 -16.32 -10.80
C LEU A 237 6.57 -16.32 -11.70
N THR A 238 7.74 -16.59 -11.15
CA THR A 238 8.99 -16.75 -11.93
C THR A 238 8.93 -17.96 -12.87
N SER A 239 8.27 -19.05 -12.47
CA SER A 239 8.03 -20.23 -13.32
C SER A 239 6.94 -20.02 -14.39
N GLY A 240 6.33 -18.83 -14.49
CA GLY A 240 5.37 -18.49 -15.53
C GLY A 240 3.92 -18.89 -15.22
N VAL A 241 3.59 -19.25 -13.97
CA VAL A 241 2.20 -19.47 -13.58
C VAL A 241 1.43 -18.16 -13.69
N ALA A 242 0.27 -18.19 -14.35
CA ALA A 242 -0.51 -17.00 -14.63
C ALA A 242 -1.02 -16.33 -13.34
N LEU A 243 -0.95 -14.99 -13.29
CA LEU A 243 -1.45 -14.19 -12.17
C LEU A 243 -2.90 -14.54 -11.81
N LYS A 244 -3.75 -14.74 -12.83
CA LYS A 244 -5.16 -15.11 -12.67
C LYS A 244 -5.32 -16.38 -11.84
N THR A 245 -4.46 -17.38 -11.99
CA THR A 245 -4.51 -18.62 -11.21
C THR A 245 -4.35 -18.37 -9.71
N PHE A 246 -3.44 -17.46 -9.31
CA PHE A 246 -3.28 -17.08 -7.91
C PHE A 246 -4.43 -16.26 -7.38
N ILE A 247 -4.90 -15.30 -8.17
CA ILE A 247 -6.06 -14.47 -7.80
C ILE A 247 -7.29 -15.36 -7.62
N GLU A 248 -7.53 -16.33 -8.50
CA GLU A 248 -8.60 -17.32 -8.37
C GLU A 248 -8.47 -18.11 -7.06
N SER A 249 -7.30 -18.69 -6.80
CA SER A 249 -7.03 -19.46 -5.59
C SER A 249 -7.27 -18.63 -4.31
N LEU A 250 -6.73 -17.41 -4.25
CA LEU A 250 -6.86 -16.54 -3.08
C LEU A 250 -8.29 -16.02 -2.91
N ALA A 251 -8.95 -15.60 -4.00
CA ALA A 251 -10.30 -15.02 -3.94
C ALA A 251 -11.38 -16.03 -3.51
N VAL A 252 -11.18 -17.33 -3.74
CA VAL A 252 -12.13 -18.37 -3.30
C VAL A 252 -11.75 -19.03 -1.97
N SER A 253 -10.63 -18.63 -1.38
CA SER A 253 -10.15 -19.16 -0.09
C SER A 253 -11.16 -18.90 1.03
N ALA A 254 -11.15 -19.75 2.06
CA ALA A 254 -11.98 -19.55 3.24
C ALA A 254 -11.73 -18.19 3.89
N GLU A 255 -10.48 -17.74 3.89
CA GLU A 255 -10.07 -16.44 4.42
C GLU A 255 -10.68 -15.27 3.63
N ALA A 256 -10.61 -15.31 2.29
CA ALA A 256 -11.24 -14.28 1.46
C ALA A 256 -12.76 -14.23 1.67
N LYS A 257 -13.40 -15.39 1.86
CA LYS A 257 -14.84 -15.46 2.16
C LYS A 257 -15.18 -14.77 3.48
N LEU A 258 -14.38 -14.92 4.53
CA LEU A 258 -14.61 -14.25 5.82
C LEU A 258 -14.59 -12.71 5.71
N ASN A 259 -13.89 -12.16 4.71
CA ASN A 259 -13.88 -10.72 4.46
C ASN A 259 -15.22 -10.22 3.90
N ILE A 260 -16.00 -11.07 3.22
CA ILE A 260 -17.24 -10.67 2.51
C ILE A 260 -18.51 -11.42 2.95
N GLN A 261 -18.43 -12.45 3.79
CA GLN A 261 -19.57 -13.23 4.28
C GLN A 261 -19.81 -12.90 5.76
#